data_AF-W7KUT7-F1
#
_entry.id   AF-W7KUT7-F1
#
_cell.length_a   1.000
_cell.length_b   1.000
_cell.length_c   1.000
_cell.angle_alpha   90.00
_cell.angle_beta   90.00
_cell.angle_gamma   90.00
#
_symmetry.space_group_name_H-M   'P 1'
#
loop_
_entity.id
_entity.type
_entity.pdbx_description
1 polymer ?
#
loop_
_entity_poly.entity_id
_entity_poly.type
_entity_poly.pdbx_seq_one_letter_code
_entity_poly.pdbx_strand_id
1 'polypeptide(L)'
;MQLPFGDYLVGNSLYPLALDLFVPTILFFFFGASYRVFRYFAVYKKPFVPYATSVMRETSSTEKVKRLVDTFANSSKVGMKRKPITTGTGLLMHLALIVMIFLLAQHMIFWAYYIPPYKILFPLAIPESSTDGELALTLATSPYTSTPYPFVHDIWGPLTIILNGQYITYLLIILLGIYLGHKFHALAEGLTLRSGDWWFFLLLYIDVILGLLATSHIPNNVVAYDNLLGAHILIAEVLIATLPFTRGFHMFEFYLGKVREWYFMTYRRGEK
;
A
#
# COMPACT_ATOMS: atom_id res chain seq x y z
N MET A 1 -2.62 7.99 -32.56
CA MET A 1 -1.37 7.27 -32.20
C MET A 1 -1.80 6.13 -31.29
N GLN A 2 -1.48 4.88 -31.62
CA GLN A 2 -1.78 3.73 -30.74
C GLN A 2 -0.71 3.68 -29.66
N LEU A 3 -1.12 3.51 -28.40
CA LEU A 3 -0.19 3.14 -27.33
C LEU A 3 0.25 1.69 -27.55
N PRO A 4 1.49 1.31 -27.18
CA PRO A 4 2.00 -0.04 -27.39
C PRO A 4 1.31 -1.14 -26.54
N PHE A 5 0.24 -0.80 -25.81
CA PHE A 5 -0.41 -1.65 -24.81
C PHE A 5 -1.87 -2.03 -25.17
N GLY A 6 -2.36 -1.69 -26.36
CA GLY A 6 -3.69 -2.07 -26.87
C GLY A 6 -4.29 -1.02 -27.82
N ASP A 7 -5.54 -1.22 -28.26
CA ASP A 7 -6.29 -0.26 -29.10
C ASP A 7 -6.81 0.96 -28.30
N TYR A 8 -5.93 1.56 -27.48
CA TYR A 8 -6.25 2.76 -26.72
C TYR A 8 -5.83 3.98 -27.54
N LEU A 9 -6.82 4.83 -27.88
CA LEU A 9 -6.58 6.09 -28.56
C LEU A 9 -6.05 7.13 -27.56
N VAL A 10 -5.05 7.90 -27.97
CA VAL A 10 -4.53 9.04 -27.20
C VAL A 10 -5.64 10.01 -26.80
N GLY A 11 -5.61 10.47 -25.56
CA GLY A 11 -6.57 11.39 -24.95
C GLY A 11 -7.83 10.72 -24.40
N ASN A 12 -8.00 9.41 -24.59
CA ASN A 12 -9.07 8.65 -23.95
C ASN A 12 -8.65 8.20 -22.55
N SER A 13 -9.65 7.87 -21.72
CA SER A 13 -9.41 7.29 -20.40
C SER A 13 -8.60 5.99 -20.50
N LEU A 14 -7.49 5.91 -19.75
CA LEU A 14 -6.73 4.67 -19.54
C LEU A 14 -7.31 3.78 -18.44
N TYR A 15 -8.49 4.11 -17.92
CA TYR A 15 -9.17 3.27 -16.94
C TYR A 15 -9.41 1.83 -17.42
N PRO A 16 -9.86 1.58 -18.68
CA PRO A 16 -10.00 0.20 -19.16
C PRO A 16 -8.67 -0.56 -19.19
N LEU A 17 -7.56 0.09 -19.53
CA LEU A 17 -6.23 -0.54 -19.49
C LEU A 17 -5.90 -1.07 -18.09
N ALA A 18 -6.17 -0.27 -17.04
CA ALA A 18 -5.98 -0.71 -15.67
C ALA A 18 -6.85 -1.93 -15.33
N LEU A 19 -8.10 -1.95 -15.79
CA LEU A 19 -9.00 -3.08 -15.55
C LEU A 19 -8.58 -4.36 -16.30
N ASP A 20 -8.13 -4.21 -17.55
CA ASP A 20 -7.72 -5.33 -18.40
C ASP A 20 -6.45 -6.00 -17.86
N LEU A 21 -5.49 -5.21 -17.35
CA LEU A 21 -4.23 -5.71 -16.79
C LEU A 21 -4.39 -6.30 -15.37
N PHE A 22 -5.36 -5.83 -14.58
CA PHE A 22 -5.48 -6.27 -13.19
C PHE A 22 -5.88 -7.75 -13.05
N VAL A 23 -6.70 -8.27 -13.97
CA VAL A 23 -7.13 -9.68 -13.94
C VAL A 23 -5.94 -10.64 -14.00
N PRO A 24 -5.05 -10.57 -15.02
CA PRO A 24 -3.86 -11.44 -15.04
C PRO A 24 -2.92 -11.16 -13.87
N THR A 25 -2.75 -9.91 -13.45
CA THR A 25 -1.93 -9.55 -12.27
C THR A 25 -2.37 -10.29 -11.01
N ILE A 26 -3.67 -10.28 -10.72
CA ILE A 26 -4.22 -10.92 -9.53
C ILE A 26 -4.06 -12.44 -9.59
N LEU A 27 -4.14 -13.05 -10.77
CA LEU A 27 -3.83 -14.48 -10.93
C LEU A 27 -2.38 -14.80 -10.55
N PHE A 28 -1.41 -14.01 -11.03
CA PHE A 28 0.00 -14.18 -10.65
C PHE A 28 0.22 -13.94 -9.16
N PHE A 29 -0.39 -12.90 -8.61
CA PHE A 29 -0.34 -12.59 -7.19
C PHE A 29 -0.86 -13.77 -6.35
N PHE A 30 -2.07 -14.27 -6.63
CA PHE A 30 -2.64 -15.36 -5.84
C PHE A 30 -1.88 -16.67 -6.00
N PHE A 31 -1.36 -16.97 -7.20
CA PHE A 31 -0.52 -18.14 -7.40
C PHE A 31 0.74 -18.07 -6.53
N GLY A 32 1.47 -16.96 -6.58
CA GLY A 32 2.66 -16.75 -5.76
C GLY A 32 2.38 -16.72 -4.26
N ALA A 33 1.31 -16.04 -3.85
CA ALA A 33 0.87 -15.94 -2.46
C ALA A 33 0.47 -17.32 -1.91
N SER A 34 -0.30 -18.10 -2.68
CA SER A 34 -0.71 -19.45 -2.30
C SER A 34 0.49 -20.36 -2.11
N TYR A 35 1.45 -20.34 -3.04
CA TYR A 35 2.68 -21.10 -2.91
C TYR A 35 3.47 -20.72 -1.65
N ARG A 36 3.61 -19.42 -1.36
CA ARG A 36 4.38 -18.93 -0.22
C ARG A 36 3.70 -19.25 1.11
N VAL A 37 2.39 -19.05 1.20
CA VAL A 37 1.57 -19.40 2.38
C VAL A 37 1.56 -20.92 2.59
N PHE A 38 1.38 -21.70 1.52
CA PHE A 38 1.48 -23.16 1.58
C PHE A 38 2.83 -23.60 2.13
N ARG A 39 3.94 -23.07 1.60
CA ARG A 39 5.29 -23.38 2.10
C ARG A 39 5.44 -22.99 3.58
N TYR A 40 4.89 -21.84 3.99
CA TYR A 40 4.91 -21.42 5.39
C TYR A 40 4.21 -22.44 6.30
N PHE A 41 3.07 -23.00 5.91
CA PHE A 41 2.41 -24.01 6.72
C PHE A 41 3.02 -25.42 6.60
N ALA A 42 3.43 -25.83 5.39
CA ALA A 42 3.93 -27.17 5.13
C ALA A 42 5.37 -27.40 5.61
N VAL A 43 6.23 -26.38 5.53
CA VAL A 43 7.68 -26.51 5.78
C VAL A 43 8.10 -25.88 7.11
N TYR A 44 7.40 -24.85 7.58
CA TYR A 44 7.84 -24.07 8.75
C TYR A 44 7.51 -24.79 10.07
N LYS A 45 8.36 -25.76 10.42
CA LYS A 45 8.30 -26.54 11.66
C LYS A 45 8.95 -25.85 12.87
N LYS A 46 9.07 -24.51 12.90
CA LYS A 46 9.68 -23.86 14.07
C LYS A 46 8.78 -24.10 15.30
N PRO A 47 9.29 -24.76 16.35
CA PRO A 47 8.60 -24.80 17.62
C PRO A 47 8.52 -23.37 18.15
N PHE A 48 7.32 -22.89 18.44
CA PHE A 48 7.21 -21.69 19.26
C PHE A 48 7.76 -22.06 20.63
N VAL A 49 8.71 -21.28 21.14
CA VAL A 49 9.14 -21.40 22.53
C VAL A 49 7.89 -21.12 23.36
N PRO A 50 7.29 -22.14 24.02
CA PRO A 50 6.15 -21.89 24.87
C PRO A 50 6.68 -21.01 26.00
N TYR A 51 6.12 -19.81 26.16
CA TYR A 51 6.36 -19.07 27.40
C TYR A 51 5.77 -19.91 28.52
N ALA A 52 6.64 -20.60 29.25
CA ALA A 52 6.31 -21.48 30.37
C ALA A 52 5.56 -20.68 31.42
N THR A 53 4.24 -20.67 31.29
CA THR A 53 3.32 -20.12 32.28
C THR A 53 2.28 -21.19 32.48
N SER A 54 2.32 -21.79 33.68
CA SER A 54 1.68 -23.06 34.05
C SER A 54 0.17 -22.97 34.26
N VAL A 55 -0.47 -21.86 33.89
CA VAL A 55 -1.88 -21.64 34.19
C VAL A 55 -2.61 -21.22 32.91
N MET A 56 -3.41 -22.15 32.37
CA MET A 56 -4.51 -21.82 31.45
C MET A 56 -5.52 -20.98 32.22
N ARG A 57 -5.32 -19.67 32.25
CA ARG A 57 -6.30 -18.76 32.81
C ARG A 57 -7.41 -18.58 31.78
N GLU A 58 -8.65 -18.93 32.14
CA GLU A 58 -9.81 -18.53 31.36
C GLU A 58 -9.74 -17.01 31.12
N THR A 59 -9.69 -16.62 29.85
CA THR A 59 -9.62 -15.21 29.46
C THR A 59 -10.98 -14.83 28.89
N SER A 60 -11.53 -13.73 29.41
CA SER A 60 -12.74 -13.13 28.84
C SER A 60 -12.51 -12.76 27.37
N SER A 61 -13.58 -12.71 26.59
CA SER A 61 -13.53 -12.28 25.18
C SER A 61 -12.86 -10.89 25.02
N THR A 62 -13.07 -9.99 25.98
CA THR A 62 -12.43 -8.66 26.01
C THR A 62 -10.91 -8.74 26.18
N GLU A 63 -10.42 -9.60 27.08
CA GLU A 63 -8.99 -9.81 27.29
C GLU A 63 -8.34 -10.46 26.07
N LYS A 64 -9.04 -11.35 25.35
CA LYS A 64 -8.56 -11.95 24.11
C LYS A 64 -8.36 -10.89 23.02
N VAL A 65 -9.33 -9.99 22.83
CA VAL A 65 -9.22 -8.88 21.87
C VAL A 65 -8.10 -7.92 22.26
N LYS A 66 -7.99 -7.56 23.54
CA LYS A 66 -6.89 -6.71 24.04
C LYS A 66 -5.53 -7.32 23.73
N ARG A 67 -5.34 -8.62 24.01
CA ARG A 67 -4.10 -9.33 23.70
C ARG A 67 -3.77 -9.37 22.22
N LEU A 68 -4.79 -9.45 21.36
CA LEU A 68 -4.59 -9.37 19.91
C LEU A 68 -3.98 -8.01 19.55
N VAL A 69 -4.62 -6.92 19.97
CA VAL A 69 -4.15 -5.55 19.75
C VAL A 69 -2.73 -5.36 20.30
N ASP A 70 -2.49 -5.81 21.54
CA ASP A 70 -1.17 -5.73 22.18
C ASP A 70 -0.10 -6.51 21.40
N THR A 71 -0.43 -7.68 20.84
CA THR A 71 0.51 -8.49 20.04
C THR A 71 0.98 -7.75 18.80
N PHE A 72 0.06 -7.07 18.12
CA PHE A 72 0.35 -6.21 16.98
C PHE A 72 1.17 -4.99 17.40
N ALA A 73 0.69 -4.23 18.39
CA ALA A 73 1.30 -2.99 18.86
C ALA A 73 2.70 -3.20 19.46
N ASN A 74 2.97 -4.36 20.07
CA ASN A 74 4.26 -4.65 20.71
C ASN A 74 5.43 -4.59 19.72
N SER A 75 5.21 -5.00 18.46
CA SER A 75 6.25 -4.93 17.42
C SER A 75 6.70 -3.48 17.16
N SER A 76 5.74 -2.57 16.95
CA SER A 76 5.98 -1.14 16.80
C SER A 76 6.54 -0.51 18.06
N LYS A 77 6.07 -0.91 19.25
CA LYS A 77 6.55 -0.40 20.54
C LYS A 77 8.02 -0.74 20.80
N VAL A 78 8.42 -1.99 20.55
CA VAL A 78 9.82 -2.43 20.69
C VAL A 78 10.69 -1.75 19.63
N GLY A 79 10.20 -1.64 18.40
CA GLY A 79 10.87 -0.90 17.33
C GLY A 79 11.13 0.56 17.71
N MET A 80 10.10 1.25 18.20
CA MET A 80 10.18 2.66 18.60
C MET A 80 11.17 2.87 19.76
N LYS A 81 11.27 1.91 20.70
CA LYS A 81 12.26 1.98 21.78
C LYS A 81 13.70 1.74 21.33
N ARG A 82 13.93 0.81 20.39
CA ARG A 82 15.28 0.38 19.99
C ARG A 82 15.84 1.20 18.83
N LYS A 83 15.00 1.54 17.87
CA LYS A 83 15.36 2.27 16.65
C LYS A 83 14.22 3.24 16.30
N PRO A 84 14.06 4.33 17.07
CA PRO A 84 12.91 5.24 16.95
C PRO A 84 12.79 5.84 15.56
N ILE A 85 13.89 6.33 14.99
CA ILE A 85 13.89 7.00 13.68
C ILE A 85 13.46 6.04 12.58
N THR A 86 14.14 4.90 12.42
CA THR A 86 13.82 3.94 11.35
C THR A 86 12.42 3.37 11.50
N THR A 87 11.96 3.16 12.73
CA THR A 87 10.61 2.65 12.99
C THR A 87 9.57 3.72 12.68
N GLY A 88 9.79 4.96 13.10
CA GLY A 88 8.90 6.09 12.81
C GLY A 88 8.77 6.36 11.31
N THR A 89 9.90 6.48 10.61
CA THR A 89 9.96 6.61 9.14
C THR A 89 9.22 5.46 8.45
N GLY A 90 9.47 4.22 8.89
CA GLY A 90 8.80 3.05 8.34
C GLY A 90 7.28 3.08 8.55
N LEU A 91 6.81 3.38 9.76
CA LEU A 91 5.38 3.47 10.05
C LEU A 91 4.70 4.59 9.27
N LEU A 92 5.34 5.75 9.18
CA LEU A 92 4.83 6.88 8.41
C LEU A 92 4.74 6.54 6.91
N MET A 93 5.73 5.85 6.36
CA MET A 93 5.73 5.39 4.97
C MET A 93 4.57 4.41 4.71
N HIS A 94 4.35 3.45 5.61
CA HIS A 94 3.21 2.51 5.46
C HIS A 94 1.87 3.24 5.55
N LEU A 95 1.72 4.18 6.49
CA LEU A 95 0.51 4.99 6.60
C LEU A 95 0.25 5.78 5.31
N ALA A 96 1.28 6.44 4.78
CA ALA A 96 1.19 7.20 3.54
C ALA A 96 0.82 6.29 2.35
N LEU A 97 1.42 5.10 2.23
CA LEU A 97 1.06 4.12 1.19
C LEU A 97 -0.38 3.64 1.32
N ILE A 98 -0.85 3.33 2.53
CA ILE A 98 -2.23 2.90 2.77
C ILE A 98 -3.21 4.00 2.35
N VAL A 99 -2.98 5.22 2.80
CA VAL A 99 -3.84 6.36 2.42
C VAL A 99 -3.81 6.58 0.91
N MET A 100 -2.64 6.53 0.28
CA MET A 100 -2.50 6.70 -1.17
C MET A 100 -3.25 5.62 -1.96
N ILE A 101 -3.00 4.34 -1.64
CA ILE A 101 -3.53 3.21 -2.40
C ILE A 101 -5.04 3.07 -2.18
N PHE A 102 -5.54 3.33 -0.98
CA PHE A 102 -6.93 3.04 -0.63
C PHE A 102 -7.84 4.26 -0.61
N LEU A 103 -7.33 5.47 -0.37
CA LEU A 103 -8.18 6.66 -0.20
C LEU A 103 -8.02 7.69 -1.31
N LEU A 104 -6.99 7.62 -2.16
CA LEU A 104 -6.91 8.50 -3.33
C LEU A 104 -8.09 8.22 -4.27
N ALA A 105 -8.85 9.25 -4.65
CA ALA A 105 -10.11 9.09 -5.38
C ALA A 105 -9.99 8.22 -6.65
N GLN A 106 -8.92 8.40 -7.44
CA GLN A 106 -8.65 7.62 -8.65
C GLN A 106 -8.46 6.13 -8.32
N HIS A 107 -7.70 5.80 -7.27
CA HIS A 107 -7.55 4.42 -6.81
C HIS A 107 -8.86 3.87 -6.22
N MET A 108 -9.66 4.68 -5.53
CA MET A 108 -10.95 4.24 -5.00
C MET A 108 -11.92 3.85 -6.10
N ILE A 109 -11.94 4.58 -7.22
CA ILE A 109 -12.76 4.25 -8.39
C ILE A 109 -12.35 2.89 -8.96
N PHE A 110 -11.04 2.61 -9.03
CA PHE A 110 -10.52 1.31 -9.41
C PHE A 110 -10.98 0.20 -8.45
N TRP A 111 -10.82 0.38 -7.14
CA TRP A 111 -11.26 -0.62 -6.15
C TRP A 111 -12.76 -0.87 -6.18
N ALA A 112 -13.56 0.18 -6.36
CA ALA A 112 -15.01 0.10 -6.43
C ALA A 112 -15.54 -0.68 -7.64
N TYR A 113 -14.73 -0.86 -8.68
CA TYR A 113 -15.08 -1.71 -9.82
C TYR A 113 -15.06 -3.19 -9.44
N TYR A 114 -13.95 -3.65 -8.84
CA TYR A 114 -13.78 -5.04 -8.43
C TYR A 114 -14.50 -5.39 -7.13
N ILE A 115 -14.67 -4.41 -6.25
CA ILE A 115 -15.30 -4.56 -4.94
C ILE A 115 -16.41 -3.50 -4.83
N PRO A 116 -17.60 -3.74 -5.41
CA PRO A 116 -18.69 -2.75 -5.40
C PRO A 116 -19.05 -2.18 -4.02
N PRO A 117 -19.01 -2.94 -2.90
CA PRO A 117 -19.22 -2.38 -1.57
C PRO A 117 -18.19 -1.33 -1.13
N TYR A 118 -17.02 -1.26 -1.77
CA TYR A 118 -15.96 -0.30 -1.46
C TYR A 118 -16.42 1.16 -1.62
N LYS A 119 -17.45 1.40 -2.43
CA LYS A 119 -18.08 2.71 -2.63
C LYS A 119 -18.57 3.36 -1.34
N ILE A 120 -18.86 2.58 -0.29
CA ILE A 120 -19.23 3.08 1.04
C ILE A 120 -18.13 3.98 1.62
N LEU A 121 -16.87 3.78 1.21
CA LEU A 121 -15.73 4.53 1.71
C LEU A 121 -15.50 5.85 0.97
N PHE A 122 -16.22 6.17 -0.12
CA PHE A 122 -15.98 7.41 -0.87
C PHE A 122 -16.05 8.72 -0.06
N PRO A 123 -16.82 8.84 1.03
CA PRO A 123 -16.71 10.00 1.91
C PRO A 123 -15.31 10.19 2.54
N LEU A 124 -14.45 9.16 2.51
CA LEU A 124 -13.06 9.21 2.95
C LEU A 124 -12.07 9.53 1.82
N ALA A 125 -12.55 9.73 0.59
CA ALA A 125 -11.68 10.00 -0.55
C ALA A 125 -10.86 11.27 -0.34
N ILE A 126 -9.60 11.24 -0.78
CA ILE A 126 -8.72 12.41 -0.78
C ILE A 126 -8.48 12.89 -2.23
N PRO A 127 -8.33 14.20 -2.45
CA PRO A 127 -8.06 14.75 -3.78
C PRO A 127 -6.69 14.40 -4.29
N GLU A 128 -6.54 14.55 -5.59
CA GLU A 128 -5.26 14.44 -6.28
C GLU A 128 -4.33 15.57 -5.86
N SER A 129 -4.80 16.82 -5.93
CA SER A 129 -3.99 18.01 -5.65
C SER A 129 -4.62 18.94 -4.61
N SER A 130 -3.80 19.86 -4.07
CA SER A 130 -4.26 20.92 -3.18
C SER A 130 -5.21 21.89 -3.88
N THR A 131 -5.00 22.14 -5.17
CA THR A 131 -5.86 23.01 -5.99
C THR A 131 -7.26 22.42 -6.13
N ASP A 132 -7.38 21.09 -6.31
CA ASP A 132 -8.68 20.43 -6.34
C ASP A 132 -9.41 20.54 -5.00
N GLY A 133 -8.68 20.41 -3.88
CA GLY A 133 -9.24 20.58 -2.54
C GLY A 133 -9.69 22.02 -2.24
N GLU A 134 -8.87 23.02 -2.62
CA GLU A 134 -9.21 24.43 -2.48
C GLU A 134 -10.42 24.82 -3.34
N LEU A 135 -10.46 24.32 -4.57
CA LEU A 135 -11.57 24.56 -5.48
C LEU A 135 -12.89 23.96 -4.94
N ALA A 136 -12.84 22.72 -4.44
CA ALA A 136 -13.99 22.06 -3.83
C ALA A 136 -14.52 22.85 -2.62
N LEU A 137 -13.62 23.38 -1.79
CA LEU A 137 -13.97 24.19 -0.63
C LEU A 137 -14.59 25.54 -1.00
N THR A 138 -14.00 26.23 -1.98
CA THR A 138 -14.34 27.62 -2.31
C THR A 138 -15.56 27.75 -3.21
N LEU A 139 -15.74 26.84 -4.16
CA LEU A 139 -16.81 26.94 -5.15
C LEU A 139 -18.04 26.11 -4.81
N ALA A 140 -17.96 25.17 -3.86
CA ALA A 140 -19.01 24.17 -3.61
C ALA A 140 -19.50 23.47 -4.90
N THR A 141 -18.71 23.52 -5.98
CA THR A 141 -19.02 22.92 -7.27
C THR A 141 -18.33 21.57 -7.40
N SER A 142 -19.03 20.63 -8.01
CA SER A 142 -18.48 19.36 -8.49
C SER A 142 -17.14 19.59 -9.22
N PRO A 143 -16.16 18.67 -9.10
CA PRO A 143 -14.85 18.79 -9.75
C PRO A 143 -14.99 19.04 -11.26
N TYR A 144 -14.00 19.75 -11.84
CA TYR A 144 -13.95 20.04 -13.28
C TYR A 144 -13.93 18.76 -14.15
N THR A 145 -13.44 17.65 -13.61
CA THR A 145 -13.55 16.31 -14.18
C THR A 145 -14.82 15.64 -13.67
N SER A 146 -15.68 15.17 -14.59
CA SER A 146 -16.91 14.46 -14.22
C SER A 146 -16.57 13.14 -13.52
N THR A 147 -16.56 13.14 -12.19
CA THR A 147 -16.50 11.92 -11.39
C THR A 147 -17.92 11.51 -11.01
N PRO A 148 -18.26 10.21 -10.98
CA PRO A 148 -19.56 9.74 -10.47
C PRO A 148 -19.77 10.05 -8.97
N TYR A 149 -18.78 10.63 -8.31
CA TYR A 149 -18.72 10.81 -6.87
C TYR A 149 -18.38 12.27 -6.55
N PRO A 150 -19.18 12.94 -5.71
CA PRO A 150 -18.99 14.34 -5.40
C PRO A 150 -17.81 14.52 -4.45
N PHE A 151 -16.75 15.17 -4.94
CA PHE A 151 -15.64 15.68 -4.12
C PHE A 151 -16.07 16.68 -3.04
N VAL A 152 -17.31 17.19 -3.14
CA VAL A 152 -17.88 18.23 -2.26
C VAL A 152 -18.46 17.65 -0.95
N HIS A 153 -18.46 16.32 -0.78
CA HIS A 153 -19.06 15.63 0.37
C HIS A 153 -18.11 14.64 1.06
N ASP A 154 -16.81 14.93 1.09
CA ASP A 154 -15.87 14.19 1.94
C ASP A 154 -15.93 14.66 3.40
N ILE A 155 -15.46 13.81 4.32
CA ILE A 155 -15.43 14.12 5.75
C ILE A 155 -14.26 15.03 6.15
N TRP A 156 -13.33 15.29 5.23
CA TRP A 156 -12.08 15.99 5.49
C TRP A 156 -12.24 17.50 5.39
N GLY A 157 -13.16 17.98 4.54
CA GLY A 157 -13.47 19.40 4.38
C GLY A 157 -12.21 20.21 4.05
N PRO A 158 -11.90 21.30 4.78
CA PRO A 158 -10.69 22.11 4.52
C PRO A 158 -9.36 21.35 4.63
N LEU A 159 -9.34 20.20 5.32
CA LEU A 159 -8.12 19.41 5.47
C LEU A 159 -7.61 18.88 4.12
N THR A 160 -8.47 18.73 3.13
CA THR A 160 -8.12 18.27 1.77
C THR A 160 -7.06 19.13 1.07
N ILE A 161 -6.92 20.41 1.45
CA ILE A 161 -5.88 21.30 0.95
C ILE A 161 -4.48 20.79 1.31
N ILE A 162 -4.34 20.06 2.42
CA ILE A 162 -3.06 19.51 2.90
C ILE A 162 -3.04 17.98 2.82
N LEU A 163 -4.18 17.33 3.03
CA LEU A 163 -4.38 15.89 2.89
C LEU A 163 -4.83 15.57 1.47
N ASN A 164 -3.87 15.49 0.55
CA ASN A 164 -4.09 15.14 -0.84
C ASN A 164 -2.96 14.26 -1.40
N GLY A 165 -3.19 13.69 -2.57
CA GLY A 165 -2.26 12.83 -3.29
C GLY A 165 -0.91 13.50 -3.53
N GLN A 166 -0.87 14.78 -3.90
CA GLN A 166 0.38 15.48 -4.19
C GLN A 166 1.31 15.55 -2.98
N TYR A 167 0.83 16.02 -1.82
CA TYR A 167 1.67 16.09 -0.61
C TYR A 167 2.04 14.73 -0.04
N ILE A 168 1.12 13.76 -0.07
CA ILE A 168 1.43 12.39 0.35
C ILE A 168 2.47 11.77 -0.59
N THR A 169 2.43 12.07 -1.89
CA THR A 169 3.43 11.63 -2.86
C THR A 169 4.81 12.23 -2.55
N TYR A 170 4.90 13.52 -2.25
CA TYR A 170 6.17 14.13 -1.82
C TYR A 170 6.73 13.49 -0.57
N LEU A 171 5.87 13.23 0.42
CA LEU A 171 6.25 12.50 1.62
C LEU A 171 6.77 11.09 1.28
N LEU A 172 6.07 10.35 0.41
CA LEU A 172 6.48 9.01 -0.04
C LEU A 172 7.83 9.02 -0.75
N ILE A 173 8.08 9.99 -1.64
CA ILE A 173 9.36 10.14 -2.34
C ILE A 173 10.50 10.34 -1.33
N ILE A 174 10.31 11.21 -0.34
CA ILE A 174 11.32 11.46 0.71
C ILE A 174 11.56 10.18 1.52
N LEU A 175 10.50 9.53 2.00
CA LEU A 175 10.61 8.35 2.87
C LEU A 175 11.21 7.14 2.13
N LEU A 176 10.80 6.90 0.88
CA LEU A 176 11.39 5.87 0.03
C LEU A 176 12.82 6.21 -0.35
N GLY A 177 13.13 7.48 -0.61
CA GLY A 177 14.48 7.97 -0.88
C GLY A 177 15.43 7.71 0.29
N ILE A 178 15.00 7.96 1.54
CA ILE A 178 15.77 7.60 2.74
C ILE A 178 16.02 6.09 2.80
N TYR A 179 15.00 5.27 2.51
CA TYR A 179 15.13 3.82 2.56
C TYR A 179 16.07 3.27 1.48
N LEU A 180 15.97 3.79 0.25
CA LEU A 180 16.88 3.49 -0.85
C LEU A 180 18.29 3.97 -0.54
N GLY A 181 18.45 5.17 0.04
CA GLY A 181 19.74 5.71 0.49
C GLY A 181 20.44 4.78 1.48
N HIS A 182 19.72 4.27 2.49
CA HIS A 182 20.26 3.27 3.42
C HIS A 182 20.67 1.97 2.71
N LYS A 183 19.97 1.56 1.66
CA LYS A 183 20.36 0.40 0.85
C LYS A 183 21.60 0.67 -0.01
N PHE A 184 21.69 1.84 -0.64
CA PHE A 184 22.89 2.22 -1.39
C PHE A 184 24.11 2.33 -0.47
N HIS A 185 23.95 2.86 0.75
CA HIS A 185 25.01 2.87 1.77
C HIS A 185 25.44 1.44 2.13
N ALA A 186 24.51 0.56 2.46
CA ALA A 186 24.81 -0.84 2.77
C ALA A 186 25.52 -1.56 1.60
N LEU A 187 25.13 -1.27 0.36
CA LEU A 187 25.79 -1.79 -0.83
C LEU A 187 27.23 -1.26 -0.95
N ALA A 188 27.45 0.04 -0.70
CA ALA A 188 28.77 0.65 -0.71
C ALA A 188 29.70 0.08 0.40
N GLU A 189 29.12 -0.33 1.53
CA GLU A 189 29.82 -1.06 2.60
C GLU A 189 30.08 -2.54 2.27
N GLY A 190 29.70 -3.01 1.07
CA GLY A 190 29.92 -4.38 0.63
C GLY A 190 28.96 -5.40 1.25
N LEU A 191 27.84 -4.97 1.85
CA LEU A 191 26.85 -5.87 2.41
C LEU A 191 26.02 -6.53 1.31
N THR A 192 25.77 -7.83 1.44
CA THR A 192 24.94 -8.58 0.49
C THR A 192 23.47 -8.19 0.66
N LEU A 193 22.90 -7.55 -0.34
CA LEU A 193 21.48 -7.21 -0.40
C LEU A 193 20.74 -8.21 -1.30
N ARG A 194 19.55 -8.65 -0.88
CA ARG A 194 18.73 -9.56 -1.66
C ARG A 194 18.17 -8.84 -2.90
N SER A 195 18.29 -9.45 -4.08
CA SER A 195 17.79 -8.87 -5.34
C SER A 195 16.29 -8.53 -5.30
N GLY A 196 15.48 -9.38 -4.66
CA GLY A 196 14.05 -9.13 -4.48
C GLY A 196 13.70 -7.92 -3.60
N ASP A 197 14.63 -7.44 -2.78
CA ASP A 197 14.44 -6.17 -2.06
C ASP A 197 14.62 -4.97 -2.99
N TRP A 198 15.65 -5.01 -3.85
CA TRP A 198 15.88 -3.95 -4.84
C TRP A 198 14.73 -3.84 -5.82
N TRP A 199 14.24 -4.98 -6.31
CA TRP A 199 13.10 -5.06 -7.22
C TRP A 199 11.88 -4.30 -6.67
N PHE A 200 11.45 -4.62 -5.46
CA PHE A 200 10.26 -4.01 -4.86
C PHE A 200 10.41 -2.50 -4.64
N PHE A 201 11.51 -2.06 -4.01
CA PHE A 201 11.68 -0.64 -3.69
C PHE A 201 11.94 0.23 -4.92
N LEU A 202 12.66 -0.30 -5.92
CA LEU A 202 12.91 0.43 -7.15
C LEU A 202 11.62 0.60 -7.97
N LEU A 203 10.85 -0.48 -8.14
CA LEU A 203 9.56 -0.39 -8.84
C LEU A 203 8.61 0.55 -8.11
N LEU A 204 8.49 0.45 -6.78
CA LEU A 204 7.64 1.36 -6.00
C LEU A 204 8.06 2.82 -6.15
N TYR A 205 9.37 3.09 -6.15
CA TYR A 205 9.88 4.46 -6.32
C TYR A 205 9.59 5.00 -7.73
N ILE A 206 9.84 4.19 -8.77
CA ILE A 206 9.53 4.56 -10.15
C ILE A 206 8.02 4.81 -10.32
N ASP A 207 7.20 3.92 -9.77
CA ASP A 207 5.74 4.01 -9.83
C ASP A 207 5.21 5.32 -9.26
N VAL A 208 5.67 5.68 -8.07
CA VAL A 208 5.30 6.94 -7.39
C VAL A 208 5.73 8.17 -8.21
N ILE A 209 6.91 8.12 -8.85
CA ILE A 209 7.39 9.21 -9.70
C ILE A 209 6.55 9.31 -10.99
N LEU A 210 6.22 8.19 -11.62
CA LEU A 210 5.36 8.18 -12.82
C LEU A 210 3.97 8.72 -12.51
N GLY A 211 3.37 8.30 -11.39
CA GLY A 211 2.09 8.83 -10.91
C GLY A 211 2.14 10.34 -10.64
N LEU A 212 3.23 10.84 -10.02
CA LEU A 212 3.42 12.27 -9.80
C LEU A 212 3.54 13.06 -11.11
N LEU A 213 4.33 12.57 -12.06
CA LEU A 213 4.56 13.26 -13.33
C LEU A 213 3.28 13.28 -14.18
N ALA A 214 2.50 12.20 -14.17
CA ALA A 214 1.20 12.14 -14.83
C ALA A 214 0.22 13.15 -14.22
N THR A 215 0.02 13.11 -12.90
CA THR A 215 -0.91 14.02 -12.18
C THR A 215 -0.49 15.48 -12.28
N SER A 216 0.81 15.76 -12.25
CA SER A 216 1.34 17.12 -12.42
C SER A 216 1.31 17.61 -13.88
N HIS A 217 0.92 16.77 -14.84
CA HIS A 217 0.96 17.08 -16.28
C HIS A 217 2.35 17.55 -16.73
N ILE A 218 3.40 16.83 -16.33
CA ILE A 218 4.79 17.14 -16.67
C ILE A 218 5.38 16.01 -17.53
N PRO A 219 5.69 16.25 -18.82
CA PRO A 219 5.45 17.46 -19.62
C PRO A 219 3.96 17.72 -19.91
N ASN A 220 3.59 18.99 -20.11
CA ASN A 220 2.21 19.41 -20.36
C ASN A 220 1.76 19.08 -21.80
N ASN A 221 1.57 17.78 -22.05
CA ASN A 221 1.14 17.23 -23.33
C ASN A 221 0.33 15.94 -23.08
N VAL A 222 -0.80 15.80 -23.78
CA VAL A 222 -1.71 14.65 -23.64
C VAL A 222 -1.03 13.30 -23.92
N VAL A 223 -0.18 13.22 -24.94
CA VAL A 223 0.59 11.99 -25.26
C VAL A 223 1.55 11.66 -24.12
N ALA A 224 2.20 12.67 -23.54
CA ALA A 224 3.12 12.45 -22.43
C ALA A 224 2.38 12.00 -21.17
N TYR A 225 1.24 12.63 -20.87
CA TYR A 225 0.33 12.22 -19.80
C TYR A 225 -0.09 10.75 -19.96
N ASP A 226 -0.61 10.37 -21.14
CA ASP A 226 -1.06 9.00 -21.41
C ASP A 226 0.07 7.99 -21.26
N ASN A 227 1.27 8.32 -21.76
CA ASN A 227 2.44 7.44 -21.62
C ASN A 227 2.87 7.29 -20.16
N LEU A 228 2.89 8.38 -19.39
CA LEU A 228 3.28 8.36 -17.98
C LEU A 228 2.26 7.60 -17.14
N LEU A 229 0.97 7.85 -17.36
CA LEU A 229 -0.12 7.16 -16.66
C LEU A 229 -0.18 5.68 -17.06
N GLY A 230 -0.04 5.36 -18.35
CA GLY A 230 0.02 3.97 -18.82
C GLY A 230 1.23 3.22 -18.24
N ALA A 231 2.39 3.88 -18.14
CA ALA A 231 3.56 3.32 -17.50
C ALA A 231 3.35 3.14 -15.98
N HIS A 232 2.72 4.10 -15.30
CA HIS A 232 2.35 3.97 -13.88
C HIS A 232 1.45 2.73 -13.66
N ILE A 233 0.38 2.60 -14.44
CA ILE A 233 -0.50 1.42 -14.38
C ILE A 233 0.31 0.14 -14.60
N LEU A 234 1.10 0.05 -15.67
CA LEU A 234 1.88 -1.16 -15.97
C LEU A 234 2.87 -1.52 -14.85
N ILE A 235 3.57 -0.53 -14.28
CA ILE A 235 4.52 -0.76 -13.20
C ILE A 235 3.80 -1.19 -11.92
N ALA A 236 2.66 -0.57 -11.58
CA ALA A 236 1.83 -0.97 -10.46
C ALA A 236 1.37 -2.43 -10.60
N GLU A 237 0.93 -2.83 -11.79
CA GLU A 237 0.51 -4.20 -12.10
C GLU A 237 1.67 -5.21 -11.94
N VAL A 238 2.85 -4.89 -12.48
CA VAL A 238 4.07 -5.71 -12.29
C VAL A 238 4.47 -5.79 -10.81
N LEU A 239 4.38 -4.68 -10.08
CA LEU A 239 4.68 -4.62 -8.65
C LEU A 239 3.75 -5.55 -7.87
N ILE A 240 2.44 -5.50 -8.12
CA ILE A 240 1.44 -6.36 -7.47
C ILE A 240 1.67 -7.83 -7.85
N ALA A 241 1.82 -8.14 -9.14
CA ALA A 241 2.03 -9.52 -9.61
C ALA A 241 3.27 -10.16 -8.98
N THR A 242 4.33 -9.37 -8.79
CA THR A 242 5.60 -9.85 -8.23
C THR A 242 5.70 -9.74 -6.70
N LEU A 243 4.73 -9.10 -6.06
CA LEU A 243 4.70 -8.86 -4.61
C LEU A 243 4.95 -10.13 -3.78
N PRO A 244 4.34 -11.30 -4.07
CA PRO A 244 4.55 -12.52 -3.31
C PRO A 244 5.98 -13.07 -3.37
N PHE A 245 6.76 -12.70 -4.38
CA PHE A 245 8.13 -13.16 -4.58
C PHE A 245 9.18 -12.19 -4.01
N THR A 246 8.73 -11.04 -3.52
CA THR A 246 9.60 -9.98 -3.01
C THR A 246 9.46 -9.82 -1.49
N ARG A 247 10.18 -8.84 -0.93
CA ARG A 247 10.01 -8.43 0.46
C ARG A 247 8.70 -7.68 0.70
N GLY A 248 8.02 -7.18 -0.34
CA GLY A 248 6.70 -6.54 -0.24
C GLY A 248 5.68 -7.42 0.48
N PHE A 249 5.77 -8.75 0.30
CA PHE A 249 4.86 -9.71 0.94
C PHE A 249 4.90 -9.74 2.48
N HIS A 250 5.89 -9.07 3.09
CA HIS A 250 5.99 -8.96 4.54
C HIS A 250 4.73 -8.36 5.18
N MET A 251 3.98 -7.52 4.46
CA MET A 251 2.70 -7.00 4.95
C MET A 251 1.76 -8.16 5.29
N PHE A 252 1.60 -9.15 4.41
CA PHE A 252 0.75 -10.32 4.64
C PHE A 252 1.33 -11.30 5.67
N GLU A 253 2.63 -11.60 5.57
CA GLU A 253 3.31 -12.51 6.53
C GLU A 253 3.28 -11.96 7.95
N PHE A 254 3.38 -10.65 8.12
CA PHE A 254 3.30 -10.00 9.42
C PHE A 254 1.94 -10.25 10.06
N TYR A 255 0.83 -9.99 9.36
CA TYR A 255 -0.52 -10.24 9.90
C TYR A 255 -0.73 -11.72 10.22
N LEU A 256 -0.36 -12.63 9.33
CA LEU A 256 -0.47 -14.08 9.56
C LEU A 256 0.35 -14.52 10.78
N GLY A 257 1.60 -14.05 10.85
CA GLY A 257 2.49 -14.34 11.97
C GLY A 257 1.96 -13.81 13.30
N LYS A 258 1.35 -12.62 13.31
CA LYS A 258 0.81 -11.99 14.51
C LYS A 258 -0.49 -12.62 15.00
N VAL A 259 -1.39 -12.99 14.09
CA VAL A 259 -2.60 -13.76 14.43
C VAL A 259 -2.19 -15.12 15.01
N ARG A 260 -1.20 -15.78 14.40
CA ARG A 260 -0.64 -17.03 14.91
C ARG A 260 -0.02 -16.84 16.29
N GLU A 261 0.85 -15.85 16.48
CA GLU A 261 1.47 -15.51 17.77
C GLU A 261 0.40 -15.29 18.85
N TRP A 262 -0.63 -14.50 18.55
CA TRP A 262 -1.77 -14.27 19.44
C TRP A 262 -2.51 -15.57 19.79
N TYR A 263 -2.77 -16.43 18.79
CA TYR A 263 -3.44 -17.72 19.01
C TYR A 263 -2.64 -18.61 19.97
N PHE A 264 -1.32 -18.72 19.77
CA PHE A 264 -0.47 -19.50 20.66
C PHE A 264 -0.38 -18.92 22.08
N MET A 265 -0.27 -17.60 22.22
CA MET A 265 -0.21 -16.93 23.53
C MET A 265 -1.55 -16.96 24.28
N THR A 266 -2.68 -17.05 23.56
CA THR A 266 -4.02 -16.97 24.14
C THR A 266 -4.64 -18.35 24.39
N TYR A 267 -4.50 -19.28 23.44
CA TYR A 267 -5.19 -20.58 23.46
C TYR A 267 -4.28 -21.77 23.76
N ARG A 268 -3.04 -21.79 23.23
CA ARG A 268 -2.08 -22.90 23.46
C ARG A 268 -1.08 -22.61 24.58
N ARG A 269 -1.42 -21.71 25.50
CA ARG A 269 -0.56 -21.31 26.62
C ARG A 269 -0.41 -22.49 27.58
N GLY A 270 0.76 -23.12 27.59
CA GLY A 270 1.07 -24.25 28.49
C GLY A 270 0.96 -25.64 27.86
N GLU A 271 0.73 -25.75 26.55
CA GLU A 271 0.88 -27.03 25.87
C GLU A 271 2.37 -27.39 25.77
N LYS A 272 2.73 -28.56 26.32
CA LYS A 272 4.07 -29.15 26.21
C LYS A 272 4.26 -29.85 24.87
#